data_AF-A0A0F8YZH9-F1
#
_entry.id   AF-A0A0F8YZH9-F1
#
_cell.length_a   1.000
_cell.length_b   1.000
_cell.length_c   1.000
_cell.angle_alpha   90.00
_cell.angle_beta   90.00
_cell.angle_gamma   90.00
#
_symmetry.space_group_name_H-M   'P 1'
#
loop_
_entity.id
_entity.type
_entity.pdbx_description
1 polymer ?
#
loop_
_entity_poly.entity_id
_entity_poly.type
_entity_poly.pdbx_seq_one_letter_code
_entity_poly.pdbx_strand_id
1 'polypeptide(L)' 'ADAFVVVTQGDNRNVMAAQMAKHIFGVPRVVCRIYDPIREEIYHKLGLETISPTKVGARLLKEALEREPASRGSSD' A
#
# COMPACT_ATOMS: atom_id res chain seq x y z
N ALA A 1 -6.24 -4.70 -20.52
CA ALA A 1 -6.73 -4.04 -19.29
C ALA A 1 -5.88 -2.81 -19.04
N ASP A 2 -6.49 -1.72 -18.60
CA ASP A 2 -5.77 -0.45 -18.38
C ASP A 2 -5.06 -0.41 -17.02
N ALA A 3 -5.54 -1.21 -16.05
CA ALA A 3 -4.94 -1.33 -14.73
C ALA A 3 -5.18 -2.72 -14.12
N PHE A 4 -4.32 -3.11 -13.16
CA PHE A 4 -4.44 -4.30 -12.35
C PHE A 4 -4.10 -4.00 -10.88
N VAL A 5 -4.92 -4.51 -9.97
CA VAL A 5 -4.74 -4.35 -8.52
C VAL A 5 -4.86 -5.71 -7.84
N VAL A 6 -3.90 -6.05 -6.98
CA VAL A 6 -3.90 -7.31 -6.24
C VAL A 6 -3.71 -7.09 -4.74
N VAL A 7 -4.70 -7.54 -3.98
CA VAL A 7 -4.87 -7.20 -2.55
C VAL A 7 -5.20 -8.44 -1.70
N THR A 8 -4.73 -9.62 -2.12
CA THR A 8 -4.95 -10.86 -1.35
C THR A 8 -4.14 -10.86 -0.05
N GLN A 9 -4.41 -11.81 0.83
CA GLN A 9 -3.72 -11.96 2.12
C GLN A 9 -2.23 -12.32 2.03
N GLY A 10 -1.74 -12.82 0.90
CA GLY A 10 -0.35 -13.28 0.79
C GLY A 10 0.50 -12.38 -0.08
N ASP A 11 1.55 -11.77 0.49
CA ASP A 11 2.49 -10.90 -0.24
C ASP A 11 3.13 -11.62 -1.43
N ASN A 12 3.59 -12.87 -1.26
CA ASN A 12 4.18 -13.65 -2.35
C ASN A 12 3.19 -13.86 -3.52
N ARG A 13 1.91 -14.11 -3.22
CA ARG A 13 0.87 -14.23 -4.25
C ARG A 13 0.63 -12.89 -4.95
N ASN A 14 0.60 -11.80 -4.20
CA ASN A 14 0.41 -10.46 -4.73
C ASN A 14 1.56 -10.06 -5.66
N VAL A 15 2.81 -10.30 -5.26
CA VAL A 15 4.01 -10.01 -6.06
C VAL A 15 4.03 -10.85 -7.33
N MET A 16 3.77 -12.15 -7.22
CA MET A 16 3.70 -13.04 -8.39
C MET A 16 2.64 -12.59 -9.38
N ALA A 17 1.41 -12.35 -8.92
CA ALA A 17 0.33 -11.89 -9.79
C ALA A 17 0.63 -10.52 -10.42
N ALA A 18 1.23 -9.60 -9.68
CA ALA A 18 1.63 -8.29 -10.19
C ALA A 18 2.73 -8.40 -11.27
N GLN A 19 3.72 -9.26 -11.07
CA GLN A 19 4.76 -9.53 -12.07
C GLN A 19 4.16 -10.15 -13.34
N MET A 20 3.23 -11.10 -13.21
CA MET A 20 2.52 -11.66 -14.36
C MET A 20 1.72 -10.58 -15.10
N ALA A 21 0.94 -9.76 -14.38
CA ALA A 21 0.16 -8.68 -14.98
C ALA A 21 1.06 -7.68 -15.75
N LYS A 22 2.20 -7.30 -15.16
CA LYS A 22 3.14 -6.35 -15.76
C LYS A 22 3.92 -6.93 -16.93
N HIS A 23 4.51 -8.10 -16.77
CA HIS A 23 5.53 -8.62 -17.70
C HIS A 23 5.00 -9.64 -18.70
N ILE A 24 3.96 -10.40 -18.35
CA ILE A 24 3.36 -11.40 -19.25
C ILE A 24 2.17 -10.80 -19.99
N PHE A 25 1.29 -10.12 -19.28
CA PHE A 25 0.06 -9.55 -19.85
C PHE A 25 0.19 -8.08 -20.29
N GLY A 26 1.34 -7.44 -20.04
CA GLY A 26 1.64 -6.09 -20.52
C GLY A 26 0.71 -5.01 -19.96
N VAL A 27 0.15 -5.20 -18.75
CA VAL A 27 -0.74 -4.20 -18.14
C VAL A 27 0.08 -2.97 -17.74
N PRO A 28 -0.28 -1.75 -18.19
CA PRO A 28 0.56 -0.58 -18.01
C PRO A 28 0.58 -0.05 -16.57
N ARG A 29 -0.47 -0.29 -15.79
CA ARG A 29 -0.60 0.18 -14.40
C ARG A 29 -0.87 -1.00 -13.48
N VAL A 30 0.07 -1.31 -12.59
CA VAL A 30 -0.02 -2.46 -11.69
C VAL A 30 0.35 -2.03 -10.28
N VAL A 31 -0.60 -2.19 -9.34
CA VAL A 31 -0.39 -1.91 -7.91
C VAL A 31 -0.63 -3.18 -7.11
N CYS A 32 0.26 -3.48 -6.16
CA CYS A 32 0.07 -4.62 -5.26
C CYS A 32 0.19 -4.25 -3.79
N ARG A 33 -0.57 -4.96 -2.95
CA ARG A 33 -0.48 -4.79 -1.50
C ARG A 33 0.64 -5.63 -0.92
N ILE A 34 1.43 -5.04 -0.01
CA ILE A 34 2.49 -5.71 0.74
C ILE A 34 2.33 -5.45 2.23
N TYR A 35 2.19 -6.49 3.05
CA TYR A 35 2.14 -6.31 4.50
C TYR A 35 3.50 -6.00 5.10
N ASP A 36 4.54 -6.74 4.70
CA ASP A 36 5.89 -6.61 5.28
C ASP A 36 6.61 -5.37 4.70
N PRO A 37 6.71 -4.26 5.46
CA PRO A 37 7.30 -3.02 4.96
C PRO A 37 8.81 -3.14 4.72
N ILE A 38 9.48 -4.14 5.30
CA ILE A 38 10.93 -4.35 5.13
C ILE A 38 11.20 -4.87 3.72
N ARG A 39 10.29 -5.66 3.16
CA ARG A 39 10.42 -6.23 1.82
C ARG A 39 10.03 -5.26 0.71
N GLU A 40 9.42 -4.14 1.06
CA GLU A 40 8.93 -3.15 0.09
C GLU A 40 10.04 -2.65 -0.85
N GLU A 41 11.24 -2.41 -0.34
CA GLU A 41 12.37 -1.95 -1.16
C GLU A 41 12.78 -2.98 -2.23
N ILE A 42 12.69 -4.27 -1.90
CA ILE A 42 12.96 -5.35 -2.84
C ILE A 42 11.91 -5.36 -3.95
N TYR A 43 10.63 -5.17 -3.60
CA TYR A 43 9.54 -5.17 -4.59
C TYR A 43 9.56 -3.92 -5.48
N HIS A 44 9.96 -2.78 -4.96
CA HIS A 44 10.22 -1.60 -5.77
C HIS A 44 11.35 -1.81 -6.79
N LYS A 45 12.42 -2.53 -6.41
CA LYS A 45 13.49 -2.91 -7.35
C LYS A 45 13.01 -3.82 -8.49
N LEU A 46 11.90 -4.54 -8.30
CA LEU A 46 11.22 -5.31 -9.35
C LEU A 46 10.29 -4.46 -10.23
N GLY A 47 10.31 -3.14 -10.05
CA GLY A 47 9.48 -2.20 -10.80
C GLY A 47 7.99 -2.26 -10.43
N LEU A 48 7.64 -2.82 -9.27
CA LEU A 48 6.26 -2.86 -8.79
C LEU A 48 5.95 -1.62 -7.96
N GLU A 49 4.75 -1.08 -8.17
CA GLU A 49 4.16 -0.09 -7.28
C GLU A 49 3.46 -0.83 -6.14
N THR A 50 3.81 -0.51 -4.90
CA THR A 50 3.33 -1.21 -3.73
C THR A 50 2.66 -0.28 -2.73
N ILE A 51 1.66 -0.80 -2.03
CA ILE A 51 1.06 -0.12 -0.88
C ILE A 51 1.18 -1.04 0.33
N SER A 52 1.78 -0.53 1.40
CA SER A 52 1.80 -1.21 2.69
C SER A 52 0.74 -0.67 3.65
N PRO A 53 -0.31 -1.46 3.98
CA PRO A 53 -1.29 -1.07 4.99
C PRO A 53 -0.64 -0.78 6.35
N THR A 54 0.47 -1.46 6.66
CA THR A 54 1.26 -1.23 7.87
C THR A 54 1.82 0.19 7.90
N LYS A 55 2.45 0.65 6.81
CA LYS A 55 2.98 2.03 6.72
C LYS A 55 1.87 3.07 6.71
N VAL A 56 0.79 2.79 5.97
CA VAL A 56 -0.39 3.69 5.93
C VAL A 56 -1.01 3.82 7.32
N GLY A 57 -1.24 2.71 8.02
CA GLY A 57 -1.77 2.70 9.38
C GLY A 57 -0.87 3.45 10.36
N ALA A 58 0.45 3.22 10.32
CA ALA A 58 1.40 3.95 11.16
C ALA A 58 1.36 5.47 10.91
N ARG A 59 1.28 5.90 9.64
CA ARG A 59 1.13 7.31 9.27
C ARG A 59 -0.17 7.91 9.82
N LEU A 60 -1.30 7.22 9.63
CA LEU A 60 -2.60 7.69 10.11
C LEU A 60 -2.64 7.81 11.64
N LEU A 61 -2.00 6.88 12.36
CA LEU A 61 -1.89 6.95 13.82
C LEU A 61 -1.03 8.14 14.27
N LYS A 62 0.09 8.40 13.59
CA LYS A 62 0.91 9.58 13.84
C LYS A 62 0.13 10.87 13.61
N GLU A 63 -0.57 10.97 12.49
CA GLU A 63 -1.42 12.14 12.17
C GLU A 63 -2.54 12.33 13.21
N ALA A 64 -3.11 11.25 13.74
CA ALA A 64 -4.09 11.32 14.80
C ALA A 64 -3.52 11.82 16.14
N LEU A 65 -2.26 11.49 16.46
CA LEU A 65 -1.55 12.01 17.63
C LEU A 65 -1.17 13.49 17.50
N GLU A 66 -0.85 13.93 16.28
CA GLU A 66 -0.44 15.31 15.98
C GLU A 66 -1.64 16.26 15.84
N ARG A 67 -2.85 15.73 15.70
CA ARG A 67 -4.06 16.54 15.64
C ARG A 67 -4.30 17.15 17.02
N GLU A 68 -4.40 18.49 17.07
CA GLU A 68 -4.83 19.15 18.30
C GLU A 68 -6.17 18.54 18.76
N PRO A 69 -6.33 18.25 20.06
CA PRO A 69 -7.62 17.81 20.57
C PRO A 69 -8.63 18.89 20.19
N ALA A 70 -9.71 18.49 19.51
CA ALA A 70 -10.79 19.40 19.16
C ALA A 70 -11.12 20.23 20.40
N SER A 71 -11.04 21.56 20.27
CA SER A 71 -11.32 22.46 21.38
C SER A 71 -12.62 22.00 22.01
N ARG A 72 -12.58 21.65 23.29
CA ARG A 72 -13.80 21.38 24.04
C ARG A 72 -14.59 22.67 23.95
N GLY A 73 -15.61 22.68 23.10
CA GLY A 73 -16.48 23.83 22.93
C GLY A 73 -16.89 24.30 24.31
N SER A 74 -16.52 25.54 24.63
CA SER A 74 -17.09 26.27 25.75
C SER A 74 -18.59 26.15 25.61
N SER A 75 -19.18 25.36 26.49
CA SER A 75 -20.64 25.34 26.64
C SER A 75 -20.97 26.65 27.33
N ASP A 76 -21.62 27.55 26.58
CA ASP A 76 -22.42 28.65 27.13
C ASP A 76 -23.53 28.09 28.05
#